data_AF-A0A956HJC4-F1
#
_entry.id   AF-A0A956HJC4-F1
#
_cell.length_a   1.000
_cell.length_b   1.000
_cell.length_c   1.000
_cell.angle_alpha   90.00
_cell.angle_beta   90.00
_cell.angle_gamma   90.00
#
_symmetry.space_group_name_H-M   'P 1'
#
loop_
_entity.id
_entity.type
_entity.pdbx_description
1 polymer ?
#
loop_
_entity_poly.entity_id
_entity_poly.type
_entity_poly.pdbx_seq_one_letter_code
_entity_poly.pdbx_strand_id
1 'polypeptide(L)'
;LAWAFGWAPARAAAGDEWMAPLLAQLLDDPYAAVRFIAGRALASLPGQAQLEYDFLAPERARRAARDAAIDRWRAQPGAPKERVFQDERGALDVAGLHALTRARDDRPVDLRE
;
A
#
# COMPACT_ATOMS: atom_id res chain seq x y z
N LEU A 1 -3.32 5.26 8.55
CA LEU A 1 -3.17 3.83 8.18
C LEU A 1 -1.72 3.47 7.87
N ALA A 2 -1.05 4.12 6.92
CA ALA A 2 0.33 3.80 6.54
C ALA A 2 1.35 3.83 7.70
N TRP A 3 1.18 4.73 8.68
CA TRP A 3 2.02 4.78 9.89
C TRP A 3 1.90 3.51 10.76
N ALA A 4 0.69 2.97 10.94
CA ALA A 4 0.46 1.78 11.76
C ALA A 4 1.02 0.51 11.09
N PHE A 5 0.98 0.43 9.76
CA PHE A 5 1.54 -0.69 9.00
C PHE A 5 3.08 -0.71 8.97
N GLY A 6 3.75 0.40 9.29
CA GLY A 6 5.19 0.44 9.50
C GLY A 6 5.65 0.01 10.90
N TRP A 7 4.72 -0.19 11.85
CA TRP A 7 5.04 -0.50 13.24
C TRP A 7 5.06 -2.01 13.48
N ALA A 8 6.23 -2.54 13.84
CA ALA A 8 6.47 -3.99 13.95
C ALA A 8 5.48 -4.76 14.86
N PRO A 9 5.05 -4.26 16.02
CA PRO A 9 4.05 -4.94 16.85
C PRO A 9 2.68 -5.07 16.16
N ALA A 10 2.26 -4.05 15.41
CA ALA A 10 1.00 -4.09 14.67
C ALA A 10 1.05 -5.12 13.53
N ARG A 11 2.19 -5.24 12.85
CA ARG A 11 2.43 -6.27 11.83
C ARG A 11 2.40 -7.69 12.43
N ALA A 12 3.05 -7.88 13.58
CA ALA A 12 3.08 -9.17 14.27
C ALA A 12 1.68 -9.63 14.75
N ALA A 13 0.80 -8.68 15.10
CA ALA A 13 -0.56 -8.98 15.53
C ALA A 13 -1.55 -9.22 14.37
N ALA A 14 -1.37 -8.54 13.24
CA ALA A 14 -2.33 -8.55 12.13
C ALA A 14 -1.94 -9.41 10.93
N GLY A 15 -0.70 -9.93 10.90
CA GLY A 15 -0.10 -10.47 9.68
C GLY A 15 0.25 -9.35 8.69
N ASP A 16 1.33 -9.50 7.94
CA ASP A 16 1.82 -8.47 7.01
C ASP A 16 1.59 -8.82 5.53
N GLU A 17 1.15 -10.05 5.28
CA GLU A 17 1.04 -10.63 3.96
C GLU A 17 -0.14 -10.05 3.14
N TRP A 18 -1.18 -9.47 3.75
CA TRP A 18 -2.26 -8.78 3.03
C TRP A 18 -2.02 -7.28 2.83
N MET A 19 -0.98 -6.72 3.48
CA MET A 19 -0.75 -5.27 3.55
C MET A 19 -0.09 -4.71 2.29
N ALA A 20 0.71 -5.51 1.59
CA ALA A 20 1.46 -5.08 0.40
C ALA A 20 0.57 -4.49 -0.70
N PRO A 21 -0.52 -5.14 -1.16
CA PRO A 21 -1.35 -4.57 -2.22
C PRO A 21 -2.11 -3.32 -1.78
N LEU A 22 -2.49 -3.20 -0.50
CA LEU A 22 -3.09 -1.99 0.06
C LEU A 22 -2.11 -0.81 0.06
N LEU A 23 -0.88 -1.04 0.54
CA LEU A 23 0.18 -0.01 0.56
C LEU A 23 0.62 0.40 -0.85
N ALA A 24 0.64 -0.55 -1.80
CA ALA A 24 0.95 -0.26 -3.21
C ALA A 24 -0.03 0.77 -3.79
N GLN A 25 -1.32 0.67 -3.48
CA GLN A 25 -2.34 1.59 -3.98
C GLN A 25 -2.13 3.03 -3.48
N LEU A 26 -1.51 3.20 -2.31
CA LEU A 26 -1.18 4.51 -1.74
C LEU A 26 0.06 5.16 -2.36
N LEU A 27 0.81 4.47 -3.23
CA LEU A 27 1.92 5.08 -3.97
C LEU A 27 1.44 6.12 -4.98
N ASP A 28 0.15 6.14 -5.30
CA ASP A 28 -0.46 7.13 -6.18
C ASP A 28 -1.44 8.07 -5.47
N ASP A 29 -1.32 8.19 -4.15
CA ASP A 29 -2.11 9.13 -3.36
C ASP A 29 -1.84 10.59 -3.77
N PRO A 30 -2.84 11.50 -3.78
CA PRO A 30 -2.62 12.91 -4.08
C PRO A 30 -1.60 13.58 -3.14
N TYR A 31 -1.50 13.14 -1.88
CA TYR A 31 -0.60 13.73 -0.89
C TYR A 31 0.77 13.05 -0.88
N ALA A 32 1.83 13.85 -1.10
CA ALA A 32 3.21 13.37 -1.10
C ALA A 32 3.63 12.69 0.22
N ALA A 33 3.14 13.19 1.36
CA ALA A 33 3.39 12.59 2.67
C ALA A 33 2.82 11.16 2.77
N VAL A 34 1.62 10.92 2.24
CA VAL A 34 1.02 9.58 2.22
C VAL A 34 1.83 8.65 1.33
N ARG A 35 2.21 9.13 0.14
CA ARG A 35 3.08 8.41 -0.80
C ARG A 35 4.42 8.01 -0.18
N PHE A 36 5.05 8.92 0.57
CA PHE A 36 6.31 8.67 1.26
C PHE A 36 6.18 7.58 2.33
N ILE A 37 5.19 7.70 3.23
CA ILE A 37 4.98 6.73 4.30
C ILE A 37 4.60 5.36 3.71
N ALA A 38 3.77 5.34 2.66
CA ALA A 38 3.39 4.10 1.98
C ALA A 38 4.61 3.39 1.36
N GLY A 39 5.47 4.12 0.66
CA GLY A 39 6.71 3.56 0.09
C GLY A 39 7.63 2.98 1.16
N ARG A 40 7.82 3.69 2.28
CA ARG A 40 8.63 3.21 3.40
C ARG A 40 8.03 1.97 4.08
N ALA A 41 6.71 1.95 4.29
CA ALA A 41 6.02 0.81 4.86
C ALA A 41 6.11 -0.40 3.92
N LEU A 42 5.92 -0.20 2.61
CA LEU A 42 6.01 -1.24 1.60
C LEU A 42 7.42 -1.84 1.52
N ALA A 43 8.47 -1.02 1.52
CA ALA A 43 9.86 -1.49 1.53
C ALA A 43 10.22 -2.31 2.78
N SER A 44 9.46 -2.17 3.87
CA SER A 44 9.65 -2.93 5.10
C SER A 44 8.97 -4.32 5.09
N LEU A 45 8.20 -4.63 4.04
CA LEU A 45 7.52 -5.92 3.88
C LEU A 45 8.41 -6.98 3.20
N PRO A 46 8.27 -8.26 3.56
CA PRO A 46 8.91 -9.35 2.84
C PRO A 46 8.64 -9.30 1.32
N GLY A 47 9.69 -9.51 0.52
CA GLY A 47 9.62 -9.52 -0.94
C GLY A 47 9.40 -8.15 -1.61
N GLN A 48 9.37 -7.05 -0.84
CA GLN A 48 9.19 -5.69 -1.36
C GLN A 48 10.39 -4.77 -1.16
N ALA A 49 11.40 -5.18 -0.39
CA ALA A 49 12.57 -4.36 -0.04
C ALA A 49 13.37 -3.81 -1.24
N GLN A 50 13.31 -4.50 -2.38
CA GLN A 50 14.01 -4.11 -3.62
C GLN A 50 13.11 -3.32 -4.59
N LEU A 51 12.00 -2.73 -4.11
CA LEU A 51 11.12 -1.93 -4.96
C LEU A 51 11.75 -0.56 -5.17
N GLU A 52 12.11 -0.27 -6.41
CA GLU A 52 12.50 1.08 -6.79
C GLU A 52 11.27 1.97 -6.84
N TYR A 53 11.24 2.96 -5.96
CA TYR A 53 10.11 3.88 -5.86
C TYR A 53 10.57 5.25 -5.38
N ASP A 54 10.21 6.28 -6.15
CA ASP A 54 10.34 7.68 -5.79
C ASP A 54 8.93 8.30 -5.67
N PHE A 55 8.60 8.81 -4.49
CA PHE A 55 7.30 9.39 -4.18
C PHE A 55 7.07 10.76 -4.84
N LEU A 56 8.12 11.40 -5.35
CA LEU A 56 8.08 12.65 -6.11
C LEU A 56 8.10 12.42 -7.63
N ALA A 57 8.34 11.17 -8.07
CA ALA A 57 8.36 10.84 -9.49
C ALA A 57 7.00 11.14 -10.16
N PRO A 58 6.99 11.32 -11.50
CA PRO A 58 5.76 11.50 -12.26
C PRO A 58 4.75 10.37 -12.02
N GLU A 59 3.46 10.69 -12.11
CA GLU A 59 2.35 9.75 -11.85
C GLU A 59 2.52 8.40 -12.54
N ARG A 60 2.90 8.42 -13.83
CA ARG A 60 3.14 7.20 -14.61
C ARG A 60 4.19 6.28 -13.96
N ALA A 61 5.28 6.84 -13.44
CA ALA A 61 6.33 6.06 -12.77
C ALA A 61 5.85 5.49 -11.44
N ARG A 62 5.06 6.27 -10.67
CA ARG A 62 4.48 5.78 -9.41
C ARG A 62 3.45 4.68 -9.63
N ARG A 63 2.60 4.79 -10.66
CA ARG A 63 1.66 3.73 -11.06
C ARG A 63 2.40 2.45 -11.47
N ALA A 64 3.51 2.57 -12.20
CA ALA A 64 4.33 1.41 -12.55
C ALA A 64 4.94 0.72 -11.30
N ALA A 65 5.43 1.50 -10.32
CA ALA A 65 5.94 0.95 -9.06
C ALA A 65 4.84 0.26 -8.24
N ARG A 66 3.62 0.82 -8.21
CA ARG A 66 2.44 0.19 -7.62
C ARG A 66 2.15 -1.17 -8.26
N ASP A 67 2.10 -1.21 -9.59
CA ASP A 67 1.78 -2.44 -10.32
C ASP A 67 2.86 -3.51 -10.07
N ALA A 68 4.14 -3.12 -10.10
CA ALA A 68 5.26 -4.02 -9.76
C ALA A 68 5.19 -4.56 -8.33
N ALA A 69 4.78 -3.75 -7.36
CA ALA A 69 4.60 -4.20 -5.98
C ALA A 69 3.49 -5.24 -5.85
N ILE A 70 2.36 -5.03 -6.54
CA ILE A 70 1.24 -5.97 -6.58
C ILE A 70 1.67 -7.29 -7.23
N ASP A 71 2.42 -7.24 -8.33
CA ASP A 71 2.89 -8.44 -9.03
C ASP A 71 3.89 -9.24 -8.19
N ARG A 72 4.81 -8.56 -7.50
CA ARG A 72 5.73 -9.20 -6.54
C ARG A 72 4.98 -9.89 -5.41
N TRP A 73 3.92 -9.26 -4.90
CA TRP A 73 3.07 -9.84 -3.85
C TRP A 73 2.37 -11.11 -4.34
N ARG A 74 1.76 -11.07 -5.54
CA ARG A 74 1.09 -12.24 -6.14
C ARG A 74 2.03 -13.43 -6.38
N ALA A 75 3.31 -13.16 -6.61
CA ALA A 75 4.32 -14.19 -6.84
C ALA A 75 4.84 -14.85 -5.55
N GLN A 76 4.47 -14.36 -4.36
CA GLN A 76 4.95 -14.92 -3.09
C GLN A 76 4.20 -16.23 -2.74
N PRO A 77 4.92 -17.33 -2.49
CA PRO A 77 4.29 -18.58 -2.06
C PRO A 77 3.76 -18.43 -0.63
N GLY A 78 2.47 -18.73 -0.44
CA GLY A 78 1.83 -18.72 0.88
C GLY A 78 1.01 -17.48 1.24
N ALA A 79 0.75 -16.55 0.31
CA ALA A 79 -0.14 -15.42 0.55
C ALA A 79 -1.46 -15.87 1.25
N PRO A 80 -1.84 -15.25 2.38
CA PRO A 80 -2.78 -15.83 3.32
C PRO A 80 -4.21 -15.80 2.82
N LYS A 81 -4.96 -16.76 3.36
CA LYS A 81 -6.37 -17.06 3.15
C LYS A 81 -7.33 -16.12 3.90
N GLU A 82 -6.80 -15.11 4.57
CA GLU A 82 -7.59 -14.12 5.30
C GLU A 82 -8.08 -13.06 4.31
N ARG A 83 -9.41 -13.04 4.11
CA ARG A 83 -10.13 -12.23 3.10
C ARG A 83 -10.18 -10.74 3.44
N VAL A 84 -9.10 -10.17 3.98
CA VAL A 84 -9.03 -8.74 4.28
C VAL A 84 -8.68 -8.01 3.00
N PHE A 85 -9.64 -7.26 2.45
CA PHE A 85 -9.53 -6.62 1.13
C PHE A 85 -9.23 -7.59 -0.01
N GLN A 86 -9.70 -8.82 0.08
CA GLN A 86 -9.64 -9.79 -1.01
C GLN A 86 -11.05 -10.19 -1.43
N ASP A 87 -11.28 -10.37 -2.72
CA ASP A 87 -12.50 -10.93 -3.28
C ASP A 87 -12.58 -12.46 -3.00
N GLU A 88 -13.67 -13.08 -3.43
CA GLU A 88 -13.89 -14.53 -3.22
C GLU A 88 -12.83 -15.42 -3.89
N ARG A 89 -12.05 -14.87 -4.81
CA ARG A 89 -10.98 -15.53 -5.56
C ARG A 89 -9.60 -15.26 -4.95
N GLY A 90 -9.53 -14.51 -3.85
CA GLY A 90 -8.28 -14.11 -3.20
C GLY A 90 -7.55 -12.97 -3.91
N ALA A 91 -8.17 -12.33 -4.92
CA ALA A 91 -7.61 -11.16 -5.57
C ALA A 91 -7.93 -9.91 -4.75
N LEU A 92 -7.08 -8.87 -4.82
CA LEU A 92 -7.35 -7.60 -4.14
C LEU A 92 -8.73 -7.03 -4.54
N ASP A 93 -9.55 -6.68 -3.56
CA ASP A 93 -10.79 -5.92 -3.76
C ASP A 93 -10.45 -4.46 -4.07
N VAL A 94 -10.01 -4.23 -5.31
CA VAL A 94 -9.65 -2.92 -5.85
C VAL A 94 -10.85 -1.96 -5.76
N ALA A 95 -12.07 -2.46 -5.98
CA ALA A 95 -13.27 -1.64 -5.99
C ALA A 95 -13.62 -1.12 -4.58
N GLY A 96 -13.63 -2.01 -3.58
CA GLY A 96 -13.83 -1.65 -2.18
C GLY A 96 -12.74 -0.72 -1.67
N LEU A 97 -11.48 -1.00 -2.03
CA LEU A 97 -10.37 -0.14 -1.66
C LEU A 97 -10.50 1.27 -2.26
N HIS A 98 -10.79 1.38 -3.56
CA HIS A 98 -11.05 2.67 -4.20
C HIS A 98 -12.24 3.40 -3.58
N ALA A 99 -13.30 2.69 -3.18
CA ALA A 99 -14.44 3.29 -2.50
C ALA A 99 -14.04 3.89 -1.15
N LEU A 100 -13.24 3.18 -0.36
CA LEU A 100 -12.71 3.68 0.92
C LEU A 100 -11.74 4.86 0.73
N THR A 101 -10.87 4.81 -0.28
CA THR A 101 -9.98 5.93 -0.59
C THR A 101 -10.76 7.17 -1.03
N ARG A 102 -11.81 7.02 -1.84
CA ARG A 102 -12.68 8.14 -2.26
C ARG A 102 -13.56 8.68 -1.14
N ALA A 103 -13.92 7.85 -0.17
CA ALA A 103 -14.66 8.27 1.01
C ALA A 103 -13.77 8.99 2.04
N ARG A 104 -12.46 9.10 1.78
CA ARG A 104 -11.55 9.85 2.63
C ARG A 104 -11.88 11.34 2.53
N ASP A 105 -11.92 11.98 3.69
CA ASP A 105 -11.96 13.43 3.75
C ASP A 105 -10.61 13.99 3.24
N ASP A 106 -10.62 14.54 2.03
CA ASP A 106 -9.45 15.15 1.39
C ASP A 106 -9.36 16.66 1.65
N ARG A 107 -10.02 17.18 2.72
CA ARG A 107 -9.85 18.58 3.11
C ARG A 107 -8.36 18.93 3.22
N PRO A 108 -7.87 19.94 2.47
CA PRO A 108 -6.48 20.35 2.53
C PRO A 108 -6.10 20.74 3.95
N VAL A 109 -5.08 20.09 4.50
CA VAL A 109 -4.45 20.49 5.77
C VAL A 109 -3.20 21.28 5.43
N ASP A 110 -3.19 22.55 5.81
CA ASP A 110 -2.01 23.41 5.71
C ASP A 110 -1.17 23.22 6.98
N LEU A 111 -0.03 22.54 6.84
CA LEU A 111 0.92 22.37 7.93
C LEU A 111 1.84 23.58 7.96
N ARG A 112 1.58 24.50 8.88
CA ARG A 112 2.50 25.61 9.17
C ARG A 112 3.70 25.05 9.95
N GLU A 113 4.88 25.17 9.38
CA GLU A 113 6.17 24.92 10.05
C GLU A 113 6.46 25.96 11.13
#